data_AF-A0A7U2ETJ3-F1
#
_entry.id   AF-A0A7U2ETJ3-F1
#
_cell.length_a   1.000
_cell.length_b   1.000
_cell.length_c   1.000
_cell.angle_alpha   90.00
_cell.angle_beta   90.00
_cell.angle_gamma   90.00
#
_symmetry.space_group_name_H-M   'P 1'
#
loop_
_entity.id
_entity.type
_entity.pdbx_description
1 polymer ?
#
loop_
_entity_poly.entity_id
_entity_poly.type
_entity_poly.pdbx_seq_one_letter_code
_entity_poly.pdbx_strand_id
1 'polypeptide(L)'
;MSSNLPLRTIRIPALRNQCLHQQRRHAQSPRAFSTTSPQAFASSSPRLRGGSSLGQDRAITRAATRTMIGPAPKVNEIKAQEEGALSDDIGLLQDTVVRAPWGRLPGMWTPGFWGYMWKLIKSKGTSLYSRILYKRCIYKTGWGRFTAIDAGNKSYIKDRAMNLYIQLYVNFARGDMSPVSQFCLSPVLRSFQDRIAARGPLTMEWQLTKTPSMRIVSHRASLFGEDQPDTAYRQAVIRIVSTQKLTVKPSVVSMGTSSSVSKSVNRTRSRKSIEESHEVDGDTAFPESTQPRKVVEYFVLQRRVIKGQEEDWKIWGFTQASTPAKIEDDEAYWRKTLNSQAAGA
;
A
#
# COMPACT_ATOMS: atom_id res chain seq x y z
N MET A 1 11.69 -37.16 42.00
CA MET A 1 10.70 -37.57 41.00
C MET A 1 9.78 -36.37 40.77
N SER A 2 9.99 -35.56 39.71
CA SER A 2 9.45 -35.77 38.35
C SER A 2 7.92 -36.00 38.43
N SER A 3 7.03 -35.25 37.78
CA SER A 3 7.13 -34.60 36.48
C SER A 3 5.77 -33.91 36.17
N ASN A 4 5.76 -32.70 35.63
CA ASN A 4 5.25 -32.33 34.29
C ASN A 4 4.14 -31.26 34.32
N LEU A 5 4.50 -30.06 33.86
CA LEU A 5 3.63 -29.17 33.07
C LEU A 5 3.83 -29.54 31.58
N PRO A 6 2.89 -29.26 30.64
CA PRO A 6 2.83 -27.90 30.08
C PRO A 6 1.43 -27.38 29.71
N LEU A 7 1.25 -26.08 30.02
CA LEU A 7 0.31 -25.15 29.43
C LEU A 7 0.64 -24.91 27.93
N ARG A 8 -0.26 -25.28 27.01
CA ARG A 8 -0.40 -24.80 25.61
C ARG A 8 -1.87 -25.07 25.22
N THR A 9 -2.69 -24.15 24.70
CA THR A 9 -2.51 -23.25 23.57
C THR A 9 -3.45 -22.04 23.71
N ILE A 10 -2.87 -20.84 23.79
CA ILE A 10 -3.60 -19.58 23.67
C ILE A 10 -3.93 -19.38 22.19
N ARG A 11 -5.21 -19.16 21.90
CA ARG A 11 -5.77 -18.86 20.58
C ARG A 11 -5.15 -17.57 20.05
N ILE A 12 -4.49 -17.64 18.90
CA ILE A 12 -4.15 -16.45 18.09
C ILE A 12 -5.15 -16.43 16.93
N PRO A 13 -6.19 -15.57 16.95
CA PRO A 13 -7.01 -15.35 15.77
C PRO A 13 -6.26 -14.41 14.83
N ALA A 14 -5.15 -14.87 14.27
CA ALA A 14 -4.49 -14.13 13.21
C ALA A 14 -5.35 -14.30 11.95
N LEU A 15 -5.86 -13.18 11.44
CA LEU A 15 -6.34 -12.95 10.07
C LEU A 15 -7.85 -13.03 9.80
N ARG A 16 -8.73 -13.15 10.80
CA ARG A 16 -10.18 -13.23 10.51
C ARG A 16 -10.89 -11.90 10.21
N ASN A 17 -10.29 -10.73 10.43
CA ASN A 17 -10.90 -9.43 10.05
C ASN A 17 -9.81 -8.39 9.76
N GLN A 18 -8.96 -8.62 8.75
CA GLN A 18 -8.01 -7.60 8.29
C GLN A 18 -8.68 -6.65 7.29
N CYS A 19 -9.52 -5.74 7.78
CA CYS A 19 -9.73 -4.46 7.10
C CYS A 19 -8.48 -3.59 7.31
N LEU A 20 -7.38 -3.90 6.62
CA LEU A 20 -6.13 -3.15 6.73
C LEU A 20 -6.30 -1.77 6.11
N HIS A 21 -6.40 -0.76 6.97
CA HIS A 21 -6.54 0.63 6.59
C HIS A 21 -5.22 1.17 6.01
N GLN A 22 -5.37 1.93 4.94
CA GLN A 22 -4.35 2.80 4.35
C GLN A 22 -3.70 3.66 5.44
N GLN A 23 -2.38 3.82 5.35
CA GLN A 23 -1.65 4.84 6.10
C GLN A 23 -2.33 6.20 5.88
N ARG A 24 -3.04 6.70 6.89
CA ARG A 24 -3.45 8.11 6.93
C ARG A 24 -2.17 8.93 6.94
N ARG A 25 -1.83 9.51 5.79
CA ARG A 25 -0.90 10.62 5.74
C ARG A 25 -1.51 11.74 6.59
N HIS A 26 -0.75 12.24 7.54
CA HIS A 26 -1.11 13.41 8.33
C HIS A 26 -1.40 14.58 7.40
N ALA A 27 -2.67 14.94 7.25
CA ALA A 27 -3.09 16.27 6.83
C ALA A 27 -3.26 17.11 8.11
N GLN A 28 -2.63 18.28 8.10
CA GLN A 28 -2.53 19.21 9.22
C GLN A 28 -3.81 20.04 9.38
N SER A 29 -4.30 20.14 10.61
CA SER A 29 -5.13 21.24 11.20
C SER A 29 -6.52 21.58 10.61
N PRO A 30 -7.42 22.20 11.40
CA PRO A 30 -8.86 22.19 11.16
C PRO A 30 -9.38 23.48 10.50
N ARG A 31 -10.37 23.35 9.60
CA ARG A 31 -11.38 24.38 9.33
C ARG A 31 -12.73 23.73 9.64
N ALA A 32 -13.49 24.23 10.61
CA ALA A 32 -14.33 25.44 10.57
C ALA A 32 -15.36 25.34 9.45
N PHE A 33 -16.64 25.30 9.84
CA PHE A 33 -17.86 25.11 9.02
C PHE A 33 -18.29 23.65 8.79
N SER A 34 -18.86 23.04 9.82
CA SER A 34 -19.96 22.10 9.65
C SER A 34 -21.00 22.37 10.74
N THR A 35 -22.03 23.11 10.37
CA THR A 35 -23.23 23.37 11.16
C THR A 35 -24.24 22.28 10.83
N THR A 36 -24.22 21.17 11.56
CA THR A 36 -25.37 20.27 11.67
C THR A 36 -25.52 19.84 13.11
N SER A 37 -26.58 20.34 13.73
CA SER A 37 -27.05 19.96 15.06
C SER A 37 -27.40 18.47 15.11
N PRO A 38 -27.10 17.74 16.19
CA PRO A 38 -27.72 16.45 16.42
C PRO A 38 -29.18 16.69 16.86
N GLN A 39 -30.12 16.46 15.96
CA GLN A 39 -31.53 16.40 16.32
C GLN A 39 -31.77 15.06 17.04
N ALA A 40 -31.93 15.17 18.35
CA ALA A 40 -32.40 14.08 19.19
C ALA A 40 -33.86 13.76 18.84
N PHE A 41 -34.10 12.59 18.25
CA PHE A 41 -35.42 11.98 18.27
C PHE A 41 -35.44 10.91 19.35
N ALA A 42 -35.82 11.35 20.55
CA ALA A 42 -36.39 10.49 21.56
C ALA A 42 -37.81 10.10 21.08
N SER A 43 -37.96 8.90 20.51
CA SER A 43 -39.28 8.30 20.39
C SER A 43 -39.62 7.64 21.73
N SER A 44 -40.41 8.34 22.53
CA SER A 44 -41.09 7.79 23.70
C SER A 44 -41.92 6.58 23.30
N SER A 45 -41.66 5.43 23.88
CA SER A 45 -42.51 4.24 23.76
C SER A 45 -43.84 4.50 24.48
N PRO A 46 -45.00 4.17 23.89
CA PRO A 46 -46.24 4.17 24.66
C PRO A 46 -46.21 2.97 25.61
N ARG A 47 -46.30 3.25 26.92
CA ARG A 47 -46.62 2.24 27.93
C ARG A 47 -48.03 1.73 27.68
N LEU A 48 -48.18 0.56 27.07
CA LEU A 48 -49.41 -0.22 27.14
C LEU A 48 -49.41 -1.00 28.45
N ARG A 49 -50.33 -0.63 29.33
CA ARG A 49 -50.66 -1.30 30.58
C ARG A 49 -51.81 -2.26 30.28
N GLY A 50 -51.59 -3.56 30.49
CA GLY A 50 -52.64 -4.55 30.70
C GLY A 50 -53.11 -5.32 29.47
N GLY A 51 -53.06 -6.66 29.59
CA GLY A 51 -54.04 -7.54 28.95
C GLY A 51 -53.56 -8.32 27.72
N SER A 52 -53.51 -9.63 27.89
CA SER A 52 -53.35 -10.69 26.88
C SER A 52 -51.94 -10.94 26.36
N SER A 53 -51.46 -12.17 26.62
CA SER A 53 -50.43 -12.81 25.83
C SER A 53 -50.98 -13.02 24.41
N LEU A 54 -50.87 -12.00 23.57
CA LEU A 54 -50.98 -12.18 22.13
C LEU A 54 -49.82 -13.09 21.73
N GLY A 55 -50.19 -14.34 21.40
CA GLY A 55 -49.27 -15.38 21.00
C GLY A 55 -48.26 -14.83 20.01
N GLN A 56 -46.98 -14.97 20.34
CA GLN A 56 -45.91 -14.91 19.36
C GLN A 56 -46.25 -15.98 18.33
N ASP A 57 -46.91 -15.55 17.25
CA ASP A 57 -47.42 -16.44 16.25
C ASP A 57 -46.20 -17.14 15.63
N ARG A 58 -45.99 -18.40 16.04
CA ARG A 58 -44.81 -19.19 15.65
C ARG A 58 -44.64 -19.22 14.15
N ALA A 59 -45.74 -19.06 13.40
CA ALA A 59 -45.76 -18.92 11.95
C ALA A 59 -45.05 -17.65 11.47
N ILE A 60 -45.28 -16.49 12.10
CA ILE A 60 -44.66 -15.20 11.74
C ILE A 60 -43.19 -15.20 12.12
N THR A 61 -42.83 -15.72 13.30
CA THR A 61 -41.41 -15.86 13.71
C THR A 61 -40.66 -16.87 12.84
N ARG A 62 -41.33 -17.96 12.40
CA ARG A 62 -40.78 -18.93 11.44
C ARG A 62 -40.66 -18.38 10.03
N ALA A 63 -41.61 -17.56 9.58
CA ALA A 63 -41.55 -16.90 8.28
C ALA A 63 -40.40 -15.88 8.26
N ALA A 64 -40.25 -15.07 9.31
CA ALA A 64 -39.15 -14.11 9.45
C ALA A 64 -37.77 -14.78 9.58
N THR A 65 -37.66 -15.89 10.33
CA THR A 65 -36.41 -16.66 10.38
C THR A 65 -36.10 -17.36 9.06
N ARG A 66 -37.11 -17.88 8.33
CA ARG A 66 -36.91 -18.45 6.99
C ARG A 66 -36.42 -17.41 5.97
N THR A 67 -36.90 -16.17 6.05
CA THR A 67 -36.42 -15.07 5.20
C THR A 67 -35.05 -14.53 5.61
N MET A 68 -34.60 -14.80 6.85
CA MET A 68 -33.28 -14.39 7.38
C MET A 68 -32.20 -15.46 7.20
N ILE A 69 -32.53 -16.65 6.67
CA ILE A 69 -31.53 -17.65 6.29
C ILE A 69 -30.95 -17.22 4.94
N GLY A 70 -30.04 -16.25 5.00
CA GLY A 70 -29.07 -16.07 3.92
C GLY A 70 -28.26 -17.37 3.73
N PRO A 71 -27.53 -17.52 2.61
CA PRO A 71 -26.60 -18.62 2.45
C PRO A 71 -25.73 -18.70 3.71
N ALA A 72 -25.45 -19.92 4.18
CA ALA A 72 -24.60 -20.11 5.35
C ALA A 72 -23.34 -19.25 5.20
N PRO A 73 -22.78 -18.65 6.26
CA PRO A 73 -21.63 -17.74 6.17
C PRO A 73 -20.47 -18.35 5.39
N LYS A 74 -20.31 -19.69 5.47
CA LYS A 74 -19.35 -20.47 4.68
C LYS A 74 -19.58 -20.41 3.16
N VAL A 75 -20.83 -20.35 2.70
CA VAL A 75 -21.19 -20.21 1.28
C VAL A 75 -20.91 -18.79 0.78
N ASN A 76 -21.12 -17.77 1.61
CA ASN A 76 -20.73 -16.41 1.26
C ASN A 76 -19.21 -16.23 1.26
N GLU A 77 -18.49 -16.88 2.19
CA GLU A 77 -17.02 -16.95 2.18
C GLU A 77 -16.50 -17.69 0.94
N ILE A 78 -17.11 -18.80 0.53
CA ILE A 78 -16.74 -19.53 -0.69
C ILE A 78 -17.04 -18.69 -1.93
N LYS A 79 -18.21 -18.04 -2.03
CA LYS A 79 -18.53 -17.13 -3.14
C LYS A 79 -17.60 -15.93 -3.19
N ALA A 80 -17.30 -15.31 -2.05
CA ALA A 80 -16.30 -14.25 -1.97
C ALA A 80 -14.91 -14.75 -2.40
N GLN A 81 -14.51 -15.98 -2.03
CA GLN A 81 -13.26 -16.59 -2.47
C GLN A 81 -13.25 -16.97 -3.96
N GLU A 82 -14.39 -17.36 -4.54
CA GLU A 82 -14.56 -17.68 -5.96
C GLU A 82 -14.66 -16.42 -6.84
N GLU A 83 -15.19 -15.33 -6.30
CA GLU A 83 -15.33 -14.02 -6.95
C GLU A 83 -14.07 -13.15 -6.83
N GLY A 84 -12.99 -13.63 -6.21
CA GLY A 84 -11.75 -12.85 -6.07
C GLY A 84 -11.80 -11.79 -4.96
N ALA A 85 -12.61 -11.98 -3.91
CA ALA A 85 -12.68 -11.08 -2.75
C ALA A 85 -11.46 -11.14 -1.83
N LEU A 86 -10.43 -11.93 -2.15
CA LEU A 86 -9.15 -11.84 -1.48
C LEU A 86 -8.50 -10.52 -1.89
N SER A 87 -8.21 -9.64 -0.93
CA SER A 87 -7.70 -8.32 -1.26
C SER A 87 -6.40 -8.40 -2.08
N ASP A 88 -6.39 -7.74 -3.23
CA ASP A 88 -5.20 -7.63 -4.08
C ASP A 88 -4.02 -6.99 -3.34
N ASP A 89 -4.31 -6.14 -2.35
CA ASP A 89 -3.32 -5.51 -1.49
C ASP A 89 -3.50 -5.97 -0.02
N ILE A 90 -2.40 -6.40 0.61
CA ILE A 90 -2.32 -6.77 2.03
C ILE A 90 -1.37 -5.85 2.82
N GLY A 91 -0.93 -4.75 2.20
CA GLY A 91 0.11 -3.90 2.75
C GLY A 91 1.51 -4.54 2.68
N LEU A 92 2.51 -3.83 3.18
CA LEU A 92 3.86 -4.37 3.28
C LEU A 92 3.90 -5.48 4.33
N LEU A 93 4.48 -6.64 3.99
CA LEU A 93 4.56 -7.77 4.90
C LEU A 93 5.28 -7.39 6.21
N GLN A 94 4.78 -7.92 7.33
CA GLN A 94 5.39 -7.74 8.65
C GLN A 94 6.86 -8.20 8.66
N ASP A 95 7.65 -7.53 9.49
CA ASP A 95 9.10 -7.73 9.63
C ASP A 95 9.90 -7.57 8.32
N THR A 96 9.35 -6.84 7.35
CA THR A 96 10.09 -6.46 6.14
C THR A 96 11.12 -5.38 6.48
N VAL A 97 12.33 -5.83 6.83
CA VAL A 97 13.44 -4.94 7.17
C VAL A 97 14.27 -4.66 5.92
N VAL A 98 14.30 -3.39 5.52
CA VAL A 98 15.10 -2.90 4.40
C VAL A 98 16.35 -2.23 4.97
N ARG A 99 17.54 -2.76 4.66
CA ARG A 99 18.79 -2.21 5.20
C ARG A 99 18.96 -0.73 4.84
N ALA A 100 19.15 0.10 5.85
CA ALA A 100 19.48 1.51 5.71
C ALA A 100 20.91 1.72 5.20
N PRO A 101 21.18 2.85 4.53
CA PRO A 101 22.55 3.24 4.21
C PRO A 101 23.35 3.46 5.50
N TRP A 102 24.65 3.16 5.46
CA TRP A 102 25.53 3.23 6.63
C TRP A 102 25.52 4.60 7.34
N GLY A 103 25.40 5.70 6.60
CA GLY A 103 25.33 7.05 7.19
C GLY A 103 24.05 7.37 7.97
N ARG A 104 23.01 6.51 7.91
CA ARG A 104 21.78 6.64 8.72
C ARG A 104 21.69 5.60 9.84
N LEU A 105 22.74 4.79 10.01
CA LEU A 105 22.83 3.82 11.09
C LEU A 105 23.54 4.45 12.29
N PRO A 106 23.22 3.99 13.52
CA PRO A 106 23.98 4.38 14.69
C PRO A 106 25.42 3.85 14.56
N GLY A 107 26.37 4.49 15.25
CA GLY A 107 27.79 4.13 15.17
C GLY A 107 28.02 2.65 15.48
N MET A 108 28.99 2.02 14.79
CA MET A 108 29.22 0.55 14.86
C MET A 108 29.51 0.01 16.27
N TRP A 109 29.92 0.86 17.19
CA TRP A 109 30.23 0.53 18.59
C TRP A 109 29.06 0.73 19.55
N THR A 110 27.92 1.24 19.07
CA THR A 110 26.74 1.45 19.92
C THR A 110 25.91 0.18 20.05
N PRO A 111 25.26 -0.07 21.21
CA PRO A 111 24.36 -1.22 21.38
C PRO A 111 23.22 -1.23 20.35
N GLY A 112 22.73 -0.04 19.97
CA GLY A 112 21.68 0.10 18.96
C GLY A 112 22.08 -0.40 17.57
N PHE A 113 23.36 -0.31 17.20
CA PHE A 113 23.86 -0.87 15.95
C PHE A 113 23.76 -2.40 15.93
N TRP A 114 24.20 -3.06 17.00
CA TRP A 114 24.13 -4.52 17.11
C TRP A 114 22.69 -5.02 17.24
N GLY A 115 21.84 -4.29 17.96
CA GLY A 115 20.39 -4.56 18.00
C GLY A 115 19.76 -4.49 16.59
N TYR A 116 20.09 -3.46 15.81
CA TYR A 116 19.64 -3.33 14.43
C TYR A 116 20.15 -4.48 13.53
N MET A 117 21.44 -4.80 13.62
CA MET A 117 22.05 -5.88 12.84
C MET A 117 21.45 -7.25 13.19
N TRP A 118 21.18 -7.50 14.47
CA TRP A 118 20.47 -8.69 14.92
C TRP A 118 19.07 -8.77 14.34
N LYS A 119 18.29 -7.67 14.36
CA LYS A 119 16.97 -7.61 13.71
C LYS A 119 17.07 -7.87 12.21
N LEU A 120 18.11 -7.36 11.53
CA LEU A 120 18.34 -7.62 10.11
C LEU A 120 18.62 -9.10 9.83
N ILE A 121 19.51 -9.73 10.62
CA ILE A 121 19.83 -11.16 10.51
C ILE A 121 18.59 -12.02 10.80
N LYS A 122 17.85 -11.70 11.86
CA LYS A 122 16.59 -12.37 12.22
C LYS A 122 15.55 -12.22 11.10
N SER A 123 15.41 -11.04 10.50
CA SER A 123 14.52 -10.83 9.36
C SER A 123 14.93 -11.69 8.16
N LYS A 124 16.23 -11.85 7.89
CA LYS A 124 16.73 -12.77 6.85
C LYS A 124 16.41 -14.23 7.15
N GLY A 125 16.65 -14.70 8.37
CA GLY A 125 16.31 -16.07 8.78
C GLY A 125 14.82 -16.37 8.68
N THR A 126 13.98 -15.49 9.24
CA THR A 126 12.51 -15.62 9.14
C THR A 126 12.01 -15.51 7.71
N SER A 127 12.63 -14.69 6.86
CA SER A 127 12.29 -14.59 5.43
C SER A 127 12.63 -15.85 4.65
N LEU A 128 13.71 -16.54 5.01
CA LEU A 128 14.04 -17.84 4.42
C LEU A 128 13.00 -18.88 4.86
N TYR A 129 12.68 -18.93 6.15
CA TYR A 129 11.67 -19.82 6.70
C TYR A 129 10.28 -19.61 6.07
N SER A 130 9.83 -18.36 5.96
CA SER A 130 8.52 -18.05 5.38
C SER A 130 8.41 -18.48 3.92
N ARG A 131 9.51 -18.41 3.16
CA ARG A 131 9.56 -18.91 1.78
C ARG A 131 9.54 -20.44 1.71
N ILE A 132 10.09 -21.14 2.70
CA ILE A 132 9.96 -22.60 2.83
C ILE A 132 8.50 -22.97 3.03
N LEU A 133 7.79 -22.25 3.90
CA LEU A 133 6.36 -22.47 4.10
C LEU A 133 5.54 -22.17 2.84
N TYR A 134 5.83 -21.06 2.15
CA TYR A 134 5.21 -20.71 0.87
C TYR A 134 5.41 -21.82 -0.19
N LYS A 135 6.62 -22.39 -0.26
CA LYS A 135 6.89 -23.49 -1.19
C LYS A 135 6.13 -24.76 -0.82
N ARG A 136 5.98 -25.04 0.48
CA ARG A 136 5.15 -26.15 1.00
C ARG A 136 3.66 -25.95 0.71
N CYS A 137 3.19 -24.71 0.66
CA CYS A 137 1.83 -24.34 0.27
C CYS A 137 1.54 -24.69 -1.20
N ILE A 138 2.49 -24.46 -2.10
CA ILE A 138 2.34 -24.78 -3.54
C ILE A 138 2.56 -26.28 -3.79
N TYR A 139 3.66 -26.83 -3.28
CA TYR A 139 4.03 -28.23 -3.50
C TYR A 139 3.55 -29.10 -2.33
N LYS A 140 2.31 -29.59 -2.46
CA LYS A 140 1.67 -30.45 -1.45
C LYS A 140 2.27 -31.86 -1.38
N THR A 141 2.81 -32.38 -2.47
CA THR A 141 3.36 -33.75 -2.54
C THR A 141 4.72 -33.77 -3.26
N GLY A 142 5.51 -34.82 -2.99
CA GLY A 142 6.76 -35.09 -3.69
C GLY A 142 8.00 -34.32 -3.23
N TRP A 143 9.11 -34.58 -3.91
CA TRP A 143 10.44 -34.02 -3.62
C TRP A 143 10.53 -32.51 -3.86
N GLY A 144 9.63 -31.96 -4.69
CA GLY A 144 9.54 -30.52 -4.98
C GLY A 144 9.38 -29.66 -3.73
N ARG A 145 8.82 -30.22 -2.64
CA ARG A 145 8.68 -29.55 -1.33
C ARG A 145 10.03 -29.23 -0.66
N PHE A 146 11.06 -30.02 -0.92
CA PHE A 146 12.37 -29.94 -0.24
C PHE A 146 13.45 -29.25 -1.06
N THR A 147 13.22 -28.99 -2.34
CA THR A 147 14.22 -28.34 -3.19
C THR A 147 14.47 -26.89 -2.77
N ALA A 148 15.67 -26.38 -3.02
CA ALA A 148 16.04 -25.00 -2.69
C ALA A 148 15.05 -23.99 -3.31
N ILE A 149 14.65 -22.99 -2.52
CA ILE A 149 13.70 -21.97 -2.97
C ILE A 149 14.43 -20.97 -3.87
N ASP A 150 13.85 -20.70 -5.04
CA ASP A 150 14.38 -19.76 -6.04
C ASP A 150 15.77 -20.10 -6.57
N ALA A 151 16.13 -21.37 -6.63
CA ALA A 151 17.29 -21.79 -7.41
C ALA A 151 17.07 -21.34 -8.86
N GLY A 152 17.94 -20.47 -9.38
CA GLY A 152 17.82 -19.87 -10.72
C GLY A 152 16.88 -18.66 -10.85
N ASN A 153 15.80 -18.57 -10.06
CA ASN A 153 14.76 -17.54 -10.25
C ASN A 153 15.15 -16.12 -9.81
N LYS A 154 16.32 -15.93 -9.19
CA LYS A 154 16.76 -14.58 -8.75
C LYS A 154 17.01 -13.63 -9.91
N SER A 155 17.48 -14.12 -11.06
CA SER A 155 17.64 -13.28 -12.26
C SER A 155 16.28 -12.87 -12.80
N TYR A 156 15.40 -13.84 -13.01
CA TYR A 156 14.03 -13.61 -13.48
C TYR A 156 13.28 -12.55 -12.67
N ILE A 157 13.35 -12.59 -11.33
CA ILE A 157 12.70 -11.57 -10.49
C ILE A 157 13.29 -10.17 -10.73
N LYS A 158 14.62 -10.05 -10.91
CA LYS A 158 15.26 -8.77 -11.21
C LYS A 158 14.91 -8.26 -12.60
N ASP A 159 14.93 -9.14 -13.60
CA ASP A 159 14.63 -8.80 -14.99
C ASP A 159 13.16 -8.36 -15.12
N ARG A 160 12.25 -9.09 -14.46
CA ARG A 160 10.84 -8.71 -14.36
C ARG A 160 10.66 -7.37 -13.65
N ALA A 161 11.38 -7.14 -12.55
CA ALA A 161 11.34 -5.85 -11.84
C ALA A 161 11.83 -4.70 -12.70
N MET A 162 12.90 -4.91 -13.49
CA MET A 162 13.43 -3.91 -14.42
C MET A 162 12.41 -3.53 -15.48
N ASN A 163 11.78 -4.52 -16.11
CA ASN A 163 10.77 -4.27 -17.14
C ASN A 163 9.55 -3.52 -16.57
N LEU A 164 9.04 -3.97 -15.42
CA LEU A 164 7.91 -3.32 -14.75
C LEU A 164 8.24 -1.88 -14.31
N TYR A 165 9.45 -1.65 -13.81
CA TYR A 165 9.93 -0.34 -13.41
C TYR A 165 10.02 0.65 -14.59
N ILE A 166 10.57 0.20 -15.71
CA ILE A 166 10.67 1.01 -16.94
C ILE A 166 9.27 1.31 -17.47
N GLN A 167 8.42 0.29 -17.61
CA GLN A 167 7.04 0.46 -18.07
C GLN A 167 6.27 1.43 -17.18
N LEU A 168 6.40 1.33 -15.86
CA LEU A 168 5.75 2.23 -14.92
C LEU A 168 6.11 3.70 -15.18
N TYR A 169 7.42 4.01 -15.23
CA TYR A 169 7.87 5.40 -15.38
C TYR A 169 7.67 5.96 -16.79
N VAL A 170 7.83 5.15 -17.83
CA VAL A 170 7.53 5.57 -19.22
C VAL A 170 6.06 5.94 -19.37
N ASN A 171 5.16 5.11 -18.86
CA ASN A 171 3.72 5.35 -18.92
C ASN A 171 3.30 6.53 -18.04
N PHE A 172 3.91 6.67 -16.85
CA PHE A 172 3.71 7.84 -15.99
C PHE A 172 4.16 9.15 -16.68
N ALA A 173 5.29 9.15 -17.38
CA ALA A 173 5.76 10.32 -18.12
C ALA A 173 4.80 10.69 -19.27
N ARG A 174 4.34 9.68 -20.01
CA ARG A 174 3.30 9.84 -21.06
C ARG A 174 1.98 10.38 -20.53
N GLY A 175 1.63 10.06 -19.28
CA GLY A 175 0.37 10.45 -18.66
C GLY A 175 -0.78 9.47 -18.90
N ASP A 176 -0.49 8.26 -19.38
CA ASP A 176 -1.48 7.18 -19.51
C ASP A 176 -1.04 5.97 -18.69
N MET A 177 -1.90 5.54 -17.78
CA MET A 177 -1.64 4.41 -16.87
C MET A 177 -2.44 3.16 -17.22
N SER A 178 -3.27 3.21 -18.26
CA SER A 178 -4.12 2.10 -18.70
C SER A 178 -3.31 0.82 -18.99
N PRO A 179 -2.15 0.87 -19.67
CA PRO A 179 -1.34 -0.33 -19.96
C PRO A 179 -0.73 -0.97 -18.70
N VAL A 180 -0.49 -0.18 -17.64
CA VAL A 180 0.18 -0.66 -16.42
C VAL A 180 -0.84 -1.19 -15.41
N SER A 181 -2.13 -0.89 -15.58
CA SER A 181 -3.20 -1.27 -14.67
C SER A 181 -3.27 -2.77 -14.37
N GLN A 182 -2.94 -3.63 -15.34
CA GLN A 182 -2.95 -5.09 -15.17
C GLN A 182 -1.84 -5.59 -14.23
N PHE A 183 -0.69 -4.91 -14.23
CA PHE A 183 0.48 -5.30 -13.45
C PHE A 183 0.68 -4.44 -12.20
N CYS A 184 -0.07 -3.35 -12.00
CA CYS A 184 -0.03 -2.51 -10.82
C CYS A 184 -1.17 -2.83 -9.87
N LEU A 185 -0.89 -2.87 -8.56
CA LEU A 185 -1.97 -2.88 -7.58
C LEU A 185 -2.72 -1.54 -7.58
N SER A 186 -4.02 -1.60 -7.31
CA SER A 186 -4.93 -0.44 -7.40
C SER A 186 -4.47 0.78 -6.59
N PRO A 187 -3.93 0.65 -5.35
CA PRO A 187 -3.52 1.82 -4.57
C PRO A 187 -2.37 2.60 -5.20
N VAL A 188 -1.40 1.91 -5.80
CA VAL A 188 -0.29 2.55 -6.51
C VAL A 188 -0.79 3.21 -7.77
N LEU A 189 -1.63 2.51 -8.53
CA LEU A 189 -2.23 3.04 -9.76
C LEU A 189 -2.95 4.37 -9.49
N ARG A 190 -3.80 4.40 -8.46
CA ARG A 190 -4.50 5.62 -8.01
C ARG A 190 -3.52 6.73 -7.66
N SER A 191 -2.48 6.44 -6.88
CA SER A 191 -1.50 7.46 -6.50
C SER A 191 -0.77 8.10 -7.69
N PHE A 192 -0.56 7.34 -8.78
CA PHE A 192 0.03 7.87 -10.02
C PHE A 192 -1.00 8.62 -10.85
N GLN A 193 -2.24 8.14 -10.94
CA GLN A 193 -3.34 8.84 -11.60
C GLN A 193 -3.61 10.20 -10.94
N ASP A 194 -3.65 10.27 -9.61
CA ASP A 194 -3.81 11.51 -8.85
C ASP A 194 -2.68 12.51 -9.15
N ARG A 195 -1.45 12.00 -9.28
CA ARG A 195 -0.28 12.82 -9.65
C ARG A 195 -0.33 13.29 -11.10
N ILE A 196 -0.83 12.47 -12.02
CA ILE A 196 -1.04 12.88 -13.42
C ILE A 196 -2.12 13.95 -13.49
N ALA A 197 -3.23 13.78 -12.76
CA ALA A 197 -4.28 14.79 -12.67
C ALA A 197 -3.78 16.12 -12.09
N ALA A 198 -2.96 16.06 -11.03
CA ALA A 198 -2.36 17.23 -10.40
C ALA A 198 -1.23 17.89 -11.23
N ARG A 199 -0.69 17.19 -12.24
CA ARG A 199 0.44 17.68 -13.08
C ARG A 199 0.06 18.89 -13.93
N GLY A 200 -1.20 19.00 -14.34
CA GLY A 200 -1.62 20.00 -15.32
C GLY A 200 -1.04 19.76 -16.73
N PRO A 201 -1.04 20.78 -17.61
CA PRO A 201 -0.66 20.68 -19.02
C PRO A 201 0.87 20.69 -19.19
N LEU A 202 1.55 19.70 -18.64
CA LEU A 202 2.98 19.50 -18.84
C LEU A 202 3.20 18.23 -19.65
N THR A 203 4.17 18.25 -20.56
CA THR A 203 4.69 17.05 -21.22
C THR A 203 5.96 16.63 -20.51
N MET A 204 6.03 15.36 -20.09
CA MET A 204 7.18 14.80 -19.40
C MET A 204 7.78 13.68 -20.24
N GLU A 205 9.10 13.64 -20.29
CA GLU A 205 9.85 12.55 -20.90
C GLU A 205 10.85 11.99 -19.90
N TRP A 206 10.77 10.70 -19.65
CA TRP A 206 11.64 10.00 -18.70
C TRP A 206 12.52 9.00 -19.42
N GLN A 207 13.81 9.01 -19.10
CA GLN A 207 14.81 8.13 -19.70
C GLN A 207 15.82 7.63 -18.65
N LEU A 208 16.30 6.39 -18.81
CA LEU A 208 17.48 5.89 -18.10
C LEU A 208 18.74 6.20 -18.91
N THR A 209 19.73 6.80 -18.28
CA THR A 209 21.05 7.03 -18.90
C THR A 209 21.94 5.79 -18.86
N LYS A 210 21.81 4.97 -17.82
CA LYS A 210 22.61 3.76 -17.59
C LYS A 210 21.73 2.63 -17.11
N THR A 211 22.16 1.38 -17.32
CA THR A 211 21.47 0.21 -16.77
C THR A 211 21.43 0.28 -15.24
N PRO A 212 20.26 0.08 -14.62
CA PRO A 212 20.10 0.26 -13.18
C PRO A 212 20.72 -0.91 -12.42
N SER A 213 21.39 -0.63 -11.30
CA SER A 213 21.89 -1.68 -10.40
C SER A 213 20.76 -2.16 -9.49
N MET A 214 20.38 -3.43 -9.62
CA MET A 214 19.26 -4.03 -8.88
C MET A 214 19.73 -5.10 -7.89
N ARG A 215 19.31 -4.95 -6.62
CA ARG A 215 19.59 -5.92 -5.56
C ARG A 215 18.34 -6.23 -4.74
N ILE A 216 18.01 -7.51 -4.61
CA ILE A 216 16.95 -7.97 -3.72
C ILE A 216 17.40 -7.75 -2.27
N VAL A 217 16.73 -6.84 -1.56
CA VAL A 217 17.05 -6.47 -0.17
C VAL A 217 16.16 -7.20 0.82
N SER A 218 14.91 -7.50 0.48
CA SER A 218 14.04 -8.35 1.29
C SER A 218 13.23 -9.27 0.38
N HIS A 219 12.93 -10.48 0.85
CA HIS A 219 12.15 -11.45 0.09
C HIS A 219 11.36 -12.33 1.06
N ARG A 220 10.09 -11.99 1.28
CA ARG A 220 9.24 -12.59 2.31
C ARG A 220 8.00 -13.19 1.69
N ALA A 221 7.36 -14.07 2.45
CA ALA A 221 6.06 -14.62 2.11
C ALA A 221 5.22 -14.71 3.39
N SER A 222 3.90 -14.67 3.23
CA SER A 222 2.93 -14.89 4.31
C SER A 222 1.84 -15.81 3.80
N LEU A 223 1.46 -16.78 4.63
CA LEU A 223 0.27 -17.58 4.39
C LEU A 223 -0.94 -16.74 4.81
N PHE A 224 -2.09 -16.94 4.16
CA PHE A 224 -3.31 -16.19 4.46
C PHE A 224 -4.02 -16.67 5.73
N GLY A 225 -3.74 -17.90 6.19
CA GLY A 225 -4.31 -18.46 7.42
C GLY A 225 -4.59 -19.95 7.30
N GLU A 226 -5.09 -20.55 8.38
CA GLU A 226 -5.47 -21.97 8.41
C GLU A 226 -6.74 -22.24 7.59
N ASP A 227 -7.64 -21.26 7.49
CA ASP A 227 -8.87 -21.35 6.71
C ASP A 227 -8.60 -21.49 5.19
N GLN A 228 -7.46 -20.96 4.72
CA GLN A 228 -7.02 -21.06 3.32
C GLN A 228 -5.54 -21.45 3.25
N PRO A 229 -5.23 -22.75 3.44
CA PRO A 229 -3.83 -23.22 3.47
C PRO A 229 -3.14 -23.13 2.11
N ASP A 230 -3.92 -22.98 1.04
CA ASP A 230 -3.46 -22.93 -0.35
C ASP A 230 -3.33 -21.50 -0.89
N THR A 231 -3.54 -20.51 -0.04
CA THR A 231 -3.46 -19.10 -0.39
C THR A 231 -2.29 -18.44 0.35
N ALA A 232 -1.43 -17.77 -0.41
CA ALA A 232 -0.26 -17.12 0.15
C ALA A 232 0.12 -15.86 -0.63
N TYR A 233 0.72 -14.91 0.06
CA TYR A 233 1.31 -13.71 -0.51
C TYR A 233 2.82 -13.78 -0.44
N ARG A 234 3.46 -13.19 -1.43
CA ARG A 234 4.92 -13.14 -1.54
C ARG A 234 5.33 -11.75 -1.96
N GLN A 235 6.27 -11.16 -1.24
CA GLN A 235 6.78 -9.82 -1.55
C GLN A 235 8.30 -9.83 -1.67
N ALA A 236 8.79 -9.17 -2.71
CA ALA A 236 10.21 -8.96 -2.96
C ALA A 236 10.49 -7.46 -2.99
N VAL A 237 11.36 -7.01 -2.09
CA VAL A 237 11.85 -5.62 -2.06
C VAL A 237 13.19 -5.56 -2.77
N ILE A 238 13.26 -4.74 -3.81
CA ILE A 238 14.39 -4.60 -4.70
C ILE A 238 14.90 -3.18 -4.58
N ARG A 239 16.16 -3.04 -4.17
CA ARG A 239 16.85 -1.76 -4.22
C ARG A 239 17.30 -1.52 -5.65
N ILE A 240 16.80 -0.44 -6.24
CA ILE A 240 17.14 0.03 -7.56
C ILE A 240 18.01 1.28 -7.39
N VAL A 241 19.21 1.25 -7.98
CA VAL A 241 20.06 2.43 -8.13
C VAL A 241 20.12 2.76 -9.60
N SER A 242 19.47 3.84 -10.00
CA SER A 242 19.34 4.26 -11.39
C SER A 242 19.88 5.68 -11.58
N THR A 243 20.40 5.96 -12.77
CA THR A 243 20.72 7.32 -13.22
C THR A 243 19.65 7.71 -14.23
N GLN A 244 18.82 8.66 -13.87
CA GLN A 244 17.61 9.03 -14.60
C GLN A 244 17.71 10.46 -15.12
N LYS A 245 17.11 10.72 -16.28
CA LYS A 245 16.91 12.05 -16.85
C LYS A 245 15.41 12.26 -17.03
N LEU A 246 14.92 13.43 -16.59
CA LEU A 246 13.52 13.82 -16.71
C LEU A 246 13.45 15.17 -17.42
N THR A 247 12.92 15.19 -18.64
CA THR A 247 12.68 16.43 -19.37
C THR A 247 11.23 16.83 -19.14
N VAL A 248 10.99 18.06 -18.70
CA VAL A 248 9.63 18.60 -18.52
C VAL A 248 9.49 19.79 -19.45
N LYS A 249 8.47 19.79 -20.30
CA LYS A 249 8.14 20.90 -21.20
C LYS A 249 6.72 21.36 -20.93
N PRO A 250 6.43 22.67 -20.92
CA PRO A 250 5.06 23.14 -20.91
C PRO A 250 4.34 22.62 -22.16
N SER A 251 3.15 22.04 -21.98
CA SER A 251 2.31 21.69 -23.12
C SER A 251 1.79 23.00 -23.70
N VAL A 252 2.27 23.33 -24.89
CA VAL A 252 1.78 24.50 -25.64
C VAL A 252 0.38 24.16 -26.13
N VAL A 253 -0.62 24.35 -25.27
CA VAL A 253 -2.01 24.37 -25.72
C VAL A 253 -2.17 25.68 -26.47
N SER A 254 -1.96 25.62 -27.78
CA SER A 254 -2.39 26.64 -28.74
C SER A 254 -3.89 26.85 -28.55
N MET A 255 -4.26 27.80 -27.69
CA MET A 255 -5.62 28.31 -27.66
C MET A 255 -5.80 29.10 -28.96
N GLY A 256 -6.64 28.54 -29.83
CA GLY A 256 -7.05 29.18 -31.06
C GLY A 256 -7.53 30.62 -30.82
N THR A 257 -7.13 31.47 -31.74
CA THR A 257 -7.58 32.83 -31.99
C THR A 257 -9.05 33.05 -31.59
N SER A 258 -9.27 33.77 -30.50
CA SER A 258 -10.52 34.50 -30.30
C SER A 258 -10.19 35.95 -29.96
N SER A 259 -10.27 36.76 -31.02
CA SER A 259 -10.36 38.21 -30.95
C SER A 259 -11.48 38.61 -29.99
N SER A 260 -11.13 39.30 -28.91
CA SER A 260 -12.10 40.17 -28.23
C SER A 260 -11.40 41.44 -27.76
N VAL A 261 -11.64 42.46 -28.57
CA VAL A 261 -11.46 43.87 -28.25
C VAL A 261 -12.30 44.21 -27.01
N SER A 262 -11.68 44.74 -25.96
CA SER A 262 -12.41 45.50 -24.93
C SER A 262 -11.57 46.64 -24.37
N LYS A 263 -11.77 47.78 -25.04
CA LYS A 263 -11.83 49.18 -24.55
C LYS A 263 -11.21 49.50 -23.18
N SER A 264 -10.14 50.28 -23.28
CA SER A 264 -9.69 51.30 -22.33
C SER A 264 -10.86 52.15 -21.79
N VAL A 265 -10.96 52.23 -20.47
CA VAL A 265 -11.64 53.32 -19.76
C VAL A 265 -10.65 53.90 -18.75
N ASN A 266 -10.22 55.12 -19.05
CA ASN A 266 -9.43 55.99 -18.18
C ASN A 266 -10.21 56.34 -16.91
N ARG A 267 -9.63 56.09 -15.74
CA ARG A 267 -9.90 56.88 -14.53
C ARG A 267 -8.59 57.30 -13.86
N THR A 268 -8.21 58.53 -14.15
CA THR A 268 -7.20 59.33 -13.48
C THR A 268 -7.73 59.85 -12.14
N ARG A 269 -6.99 59.58 -11.05
CA ARG A 269 -6.55 60.53 -9.99
C ARG A 269 -5.92 59.71 -8.85
N SER A 270 -4.57 59.68 -8.77
CA SER A 270 -3.72 60.57 -7.94
C SER A 270 -3.76 60.15 -6.45
N ARG A 271 -2.70 59.95 -5.67
CA ARG A 271 -1.23 60.03 -5.82
C ARG A 271 -0.66 59.63 -4.44
N LYS A 272 0.22 58.64 -4.34
CA LYS A 272 1.40 58.74 -3.45
C LYS A 272 2.48 57.72 -3.86
N SER A 273 3.59 58.30 -4.27
CA SER A 273 4.85 57.71 -4.69
C SER A 273 5.56 56.96 -3.57
N ILE A 274 6.03 55.74 -3.86
CA ILE A 274 7.39 55.28 -3.55
C ILE A 274 7.84 54.44 -4.76
N GLU A 275 8.91 54.90 -5.40
CA GLU A 275 9.66 54.17 -6.42
C GLU A 275 10.37 52.99 -5.75
N GLU A 276 10.10 51.78 -6.22
CA GLU A 276 11.14 50.77 -6.33
C GLU A 276 10.76 49.84 -7.49
N SER A 277 11.51 50.03 -8.56
CA SER A 277 11.56 49.19 -9.74
C SER A 277 11.90 47.74 -9.35
N HIS A 278 10.96 46.83 -9.58
CA HIS A 278 11.28 45.45 -9.87
C HIS A 278 10.34 44.98 -10.96
N GLU A 279 10.83 44.97 -12.20
CA GLU A 279 10.27 44.18 -13.28
C GLU A 279 10.24 42.72 -12.78
N VAL A 280 9.04 42.22 -12.55
CA VAL A 280 8.82 40.79 -12.38
C VAL A 280 8.56 40.25 -13.78
N ASP A 281 9.64 39.92 -14.47
CA ASP A 281 9.61 38.96 -15.56
C ASP A 281 9.02 37.67 -15.00
N GLY A 282 7.73 37.45 -15.28
CA GLY A 282 6.98 36.28 -14.85
C GLY A 282 7.30 35.05 -15.69
N ASP A 283 8.57 34.82 -16.02
CA ASP A 283 9.00 33.54 -16.57
C ASP A 283 8.99 32.55 -15.42
N THR A 284 7.88 31.80 -15.29
CA THR A 284 7.77 30.70 -14.34
C THR A 284 8.59 29.55 -14.91
N ALA A 285 9.91 29.72 -14.91
CA ALA A 285 10.87 28.77 -15.44
C ALA A 285 10.78 27.49 -14.61
N PHE A 286 9.98 26.55 -15.10
CA PHE A 286 10.01 25.18 -14.62
C PHE A 286 11.47 24.71 -14.68
N PRO A 287 12.04 24.16 -13.59
CA PRO A 287 13.41 23.70 -13.62
C PRO A 287 13.52 22.60 -14.66
N GLU A 288 14.12 22.92 -15.80
CA GLU A 288 14.41 21.97 -16.86
C GLU A 288 15.43 20.98 -16.28
N SER A 289 14.97 19.84 -15.76
CA SER A 289 15.85 18.84 -15.16
C SER A 289 16.58 18.01 -16.22
N THR A 290 17.28 18.69 -17.11
CA THR A 290 18.05 18.08 -18.21
C THR A 290 19.25 17.29 -17.71
N GLN A 291 19.73 17.56 -16.49
CA GLN A 291 20.88 16.85 -15.93
C GLN A 291 20.51 15.45 -15.38
N PRO A 292 21.29 14.41 -15.71
CA PRO A 292 21.07 13.07 -15.18
C PRO A 292 21.30 13.03 -13.67
N ARG A 293 20.30 12.55 -12.92
CA ARG A 293 20.34 12.42 -11.45
C ARG A 293 20.42 10.97 -11.02
N LYS A 294 21.22 10.71 -9.99
CA LYS A 294 21.31 9.38 -9.37
C LYS A 294 20.22 9.22 -8.32
N VAL A 295 19.35 8.22 -8.50
CA VAL A 295 18.20 7.96 -7.66
C VAL A 295 18.32 6.57 -7.03
N VAL A 296 17.95 6.45 -5.76
CA VAL A 296 17.91 5.17 -5.02
C VAL A 296 16.50 4.95 -4.51
N GLU A 297 15.87 3.89 -5.01
CA GLU A 297 14.49 3.53 -4.68
C GLU A 297 14.43 2.09 -4.18
N TYR A 298 13.43 1.80 -3.35
CA TYR A 298 13.12 0.44 -2.92
C TYR A 298 11.78 0.04 -3.51
N PHE A 299 11.85 -0.65 -4.64
CA PHE A 299 10.71 -1.10 -5.40
C PHE A 299 10.20 -2.43 -4.84
N VAL A 300 8.89 -2.53 -4.64
CA VAL A 300 8.25 -3.70 -4.03
C VAL A 300 7.40 -4.39 -5.09
N LEU A 301 7.73 -5.65 -5.34
CA LEU A 301 6.90 -6.55 -6.13
C LEU A 301 6.10 -7.45 -5.19
N GLN A 302 4.87 -7.74 -5.57
CA GLN A 302 4.01 -8.72 -4.91
C GLN A 302 3.57 -9.80 -5.90
N ARG A 303 3.50 -11.02 -5.41
CA ARG A 303 2.96 -12.19 -6.11
C ARG A 303 2.02 -12.90 -5.15
N ARG A 304 0.92 -13.44 -5.69
CA ARG A 304 -0.05 -14.22 -4.92
C ARG A 304 -0.07 -15.67 -5.37
N VAL A 305 -0.51 -16.51 -4.46
CA VAL A 305 -0.91 -17.89 -4.72
C VAL A 305 -2.35 -17.98 -4.30
N ILE A 306 -3.22 -18.44 -5.19
CA ILE A 306 -4.63 -18.65 -4.93
C ILE A 306 -4.92 -20.12 -5.26
N LYS A 307 -5.43 -20.88 -4.29
CA LYS A 307 -5.76 -22.31 -4.46
C LYS A 307 -4.58 -23.11 -5.07
N GLY A 308 -3.35 -22.81 -4.65
CA GLY A 308 -2.13 -23.46 -5.10
C GLY A 308 -1.59 -23.01 -6.47
N GLN A 309 -2.26 -22.09 -7.16
CA GLN A 309 -1.79 -21.53 -8.43
C GLN A 309 -1.10 -20.18 -8.20
N GLU A 310 0.13 -20.03 -8.71
CA GLU A 310 0.87 -18.78 -8.59
C GLU A 310 0.47 -17.78 -9.68
N GLU A 311 0.10 -16.56 -9.30
CA GLU A 311 -0.10 -15.43 -10.23
C GLU A 311 1.24 -14.85 -10.71
N ASP A 312 1.22 -13.89 -11.64
CA ASP A 312 2.42 -13.13 -12.03
C ASP A 312 2.83 -12.08 -10.98
N TRP A 313 4.08 -11.64 -11.07
CA TRP A 313 4.58 -10.52 -10.27
C TRP A 313 3.92 -9.20 -10.69
N LYS A 314 3.31 -8.53 -9.71
CA LYS A 314 2.69 -7.20 -9.81
C LYS A 314 3.47 -6.17 -8.98
N ILE A 315 3.33 -4.91 -9.36
CA ILE A 315 3.91 -3.75 -8.67
C ILE A 315 3.04 -3.44 -7.45
N TRP A 316 3.59 -3.69 -6.26
CA TRP A 316 2.95 -3.29 -5.01
C TRP A 316 3.20 -1.83 -4.68
N GLY A 317 4.35 -1.29 -5.07
CA GLY A 317 4.70 0.12 -4.87
C GLY A 317 6.14 0.34 -4.47
N PHE A 318 6.35 1.37 -3.66
CA PHE A 318 7.68 1.78 -3.20
C PHE A 318 7.71 1.81 -1.68
N THR A 319 8.87 1.47 -1.12
CA THR A 319 9.13 1.56 0.32
C THR A 319 10.38 2.40 0.60
N GLN A 320 10.64 2.64 1.88
CA GLN A 320 11.81 3.36 2.35
C GLN A 320 12.70 2.42 3.15
N ALA A 321 13.97 2.79 3.32
CA ALA A 321 14.86 2.10 4.23
C ALA A 321 14.29 2.06 5.66
N SER A 322 14.47 0.93 6.34
CA SER A 322 14.13 0.75 7.74
C SER A 322 15.27 1.32 8.59
N THR A 323 15.10 2.55 9.09
CA THR A 323 15.96 3.11 10.14
C THR A 323 15.59 2.50 11.50
N PRO A 324 16.48 2.51 12.50
CA PRO A 324 16.17 1.97 13.82
C PRO A 324 14.90 2.59 14.43
N ALA A 325 14.76 3.92 14.36
CA ALA A 325 13.56 4.63 14.82
C ALA A 325 12.28 4.11 14.12
N LYS A 326 12.33 3.97 12.79
CA LYS A 326 11.19 3.45 12.03
C LYS A 326 10.81 2.03 12.42
N ILE A 327 11.80 1.18 12.72
CA ILE A 327 11.55 -0.20 13.17
C ILE A 327 10.85 -0.18 14.54
N GLU A 328 11.24 0.70 15.44
CA GLU A 328 10.59 0.84 16.75
C GLU A 328 9.15 1.34 16.62
N ASP A 329 8.91 2.32 15.75
CA ASP A 329 7.57 2.82 15.42
C ASP A 329 6.69 1.70 14.85
N ASP A 330 7.22 0.95 13.88
CA ASP A 330 6.52 -0.19 13.25
C ASP A 330 6.18 -1.25 14.31
N GLU A 331 7.12 -1.61 15.20
CA GLU A 331 6.88 -2.57 16.28
C GLU A 331 5.84 -2.07 17.29
N ALA A 332 5.88 -0.79 17.65
CA ALA A 332 4.89 -0.18 18.55
C ALA A 332 3.49 -0.19 17.93
N TYR A 333 3.39 0.14 16.65
CA TYR A 333 2.15 0.08 15.88
C TYR A 333 1.59 -1.35 15.86
N TRP A 334 2.44 -2.35 15.58
CA TRP A 334 2.01 -3.75 15.55
C TRP A 334 1.60 -4.27 16.92
N ARG A 335 2.33 -3.92 17.99
CA ARG A 335 1.93 -4.25 19.37
C ARG A 335 0.56 -3.67 19.70
N LYS A 336 0.31 -2.39 19.35
CA LYS A 336 -1.00 -1.76 19.57
C LYS A 336 -2.11 -2.46 18.79
N THR A 337 -1.83 -2.82 17.53
CA THR A 337 -2.79 -3.51 16.66
C THR A 337 -3.14 -4.89 17.23
N LEU A 338 -2.14 -5.68 17.65
CA LEU A 338 -2.35 -6.98 18.26
C LEU A 338 -3.15 -6.87 19.57
N ASN A 339 -2.82 -5.89 20.42
CA ASN A 339 -3.57 -5.65 21.65
C ASN A 339 -5.03 -5.28 21.38
N SER A 340 -5.30 -4.46 20.35
CA SER A 340 -6.68 -4.10 19.97
C SER A 340 -7.47 -5.29 19.44
N GLN A 341 -6.82 -6.21 18.73
CA GLN A 341 -7.44 -7.45 18.25
C GLN A 341 -7.72 -8.42 19.40
N ALA A 342 -6.79 -8.53 20.34
CA ALA A 342 -6.94 -9.38 21.52
C ALA A 342 -8.01 -8.85 22.50
N ALA A 343 -8.20 -7.54 22.60
CA ALA A 343 -9.21 -6.93 23.45
C ALA A 343 -10.63 -6.96 22.83
N GLY A 344 -10.73 -7.16 21.53
CA GLY A 344 -12.01 -7.29 20.80
C GLY A 344 -12.49 -8.72 20.59
N ALA A 345 -11.73 -9.71 21.07
CA ALA A 345 -12.08 -11.14 21.06
C ALA A 345 -12.43 -11.59 22.48
#